data_AF-A0A2V9D3J3-F1
#
_entry.id   AF-A0A2V9D3J3-F1
#
_cell.length_a   1.000
_cell.length_b   1.000
_cell.length_c   1.000
_cell.angle_alpha   90.00
_cell.angle_beta   90.00
_cell.angle_gamma   90.00
#
_symmetry.space_group_name_H-M   'P 1'
#
loop_
_entity.id
_entity.type
_entity.pdbx_description
1 polymer ?
#
loop_
_entity_poly.entity_id
_entity_poly.type
_entity_poly.pdbx_seq_one_letter_code
_entity_poly.pdbx_strand_id
1 'polypeptide(L)'
;MALGVHAQAEVTVAGNEQLRPIVQQMAESLKAPILTWGILVLTEIEWQNLGAKRFHTESAFTIIASRHTFVREIYVRSHSATQIRRTLAHEVGHIMCDCMKESVADQAAATLLE
;
A
#
# COMPACT_ATOMS: atom_id res chain seq x y z
N MET A 1 -2.74 -18.06 -30.96
CA MET A 1 -1.69 -17.58 -30.03
C MET A 1 -2.31 -16.48 -29.18
N ALA A 2 -2.64 -16.79 -27.93
CA ALA A 2 -3.09 -15.76 -26.99
C ALA A 2 -1.84 -15.04 -26.48
N LEU A 3 -1.69 -13.77 -26.83
CA LEU A 3 -0.73 -12.88 -26.17
C LEU A 3 -1.26 -12.67 -24.76
N GLY A 4 -0.76 -13.48 -23.82
CA GLY A 4 -0.94 -13.28 -22.39
C GLY A 4 -0.23 -12.00 -21.99
N VAL A 5 -0.88 -10.86 -22.17
CA VAL A 5 -0.45 -9.60 -21.57
C VAL A 5 -0.74 -9.73 -20.09
N HIS A 6 0.21 -10.31 -19.35
CA HIS A 6 0.33 -10.05 -17.92
C HIS A 6 0.67 -8.57 -17.80
N ALA A 7 -0.32 -7.68 -17.91
CA ALA A 7 -0.09 -6.28 -17.55
C ALA A 7 0.34 -6.30 -16.09
N GLN A 8 1.61 -5.98 -15.84
CA GLN A 8 2.10 -5.87 -14.48
C GLN A 8 1.30 -4.76 -13.80
N ALA A 9 0.96 -4.93 -12.52
CA ALA A 9 0.31 -3.87 -11.76
C ALA A 9 1.16 -2.60 -11.89
N GLU A 10 0.53 -1.49 -12.29
CA GLU A 10 1.21 -0.20 -12.38
C GLU A 10 1.25 0.40 -10.98
N VAL A 11 2.25 -0.02 -10.21
CA VAL A 11 2.54 0.48 -8.87
C VAL A 11 3.42 1.71 -9.01
N THR A 12 2.88 2.86 -8.62
CA THR A 12 3.64 4.12 -8.61
C THR A 12 3.92 4.52 -7.17
N VAL A 13 5.18 4.54 -6.76
CA VAL A 13 5.58 5.03 -5.43
C VAL A 13 6.25 6.40 -5.52
N ALA A 14 5.82 7.35 -4.70
CA ALA A 14 6.35 8.70 -4.62
C ALA A 14 6.62 9.13 -3.16
N GLY A 15 7.13 10.35 -2.96
CA GLY A 15 7.41 10.92 -1.62
C GLY A 15 8.87 10.77 -1.23
N ASN A 16 9.13 10.36 0.02
CA ASN A 16 10.50 10.26 0.57
C ASN A 16 11.42 9.39 -0.33
N GLU A 17 12.40 10.02 -0.99
CA GLU A 17 13.26 9.37 -1.99
C GLU A 17 14.11 8.22 -1.43
N GLN A 18 14.49 8.28 -0.15
CA GLN A 18 15.30 7.25 0.49
C GLN A 18 14.49 5.98 0.78
N LEU A 19 13.20 6.14 1.09
CA LEU A 19 12.31 5.06 1.52
C LEU A 19 11.49 4.48 0.37
N ARG A 20 11.29 5.27 -0.69
CA ARG A 20 10.56 4.85 -1.90
C ARG A 20 11.04 3.49 -2.44
N PRO A 21 12.33 3.18 -2.59
CA PRO A 21 12.76 1.89 -3.13
C PRO A 21 12.32 0.71 -2.26
N ILE A 22 12.32 0.88 -0.94
CA ILE A 22 11.89 -0.16 0.01
C ILE A 22 10.39 -0.41 -0.16
N VAL A 23 9.60 0.66 -0.18
CA VAL A 23 8.13 0.57 -0.34
C VAL A 23 7.75 0.00 -1.70
N GLN A 24 8.41 0.44 -2.78
CA GLN A 24 8.24 -0.10 -4.13
C GLN A 24 8.51 -1.61 -4.16
N GLN A 25 9.66 -2.04 -3.63
CA GLN A 25 10.01 -3.46 -3.58
C GLN A 25 8.98 -4.29 -2.82
N MET A 26 8.47 -3.77 -1.69
CA MET A 26 7.45 -4.48 -0.92
C MET A 26 6.11 -4.56 -1.65
N ALA A 27 5.69 -3.47 -2.30
CA ALA A 27 4.46 -3.43 -3.10
C ALA A 27 4.53 -4.37 -4.32
N GLU A 28 5.65 -4.37 -5.06
CA GLU A 28 5.88 -5.25 -6.22
C GLU A 28 6.00 -6.74 -5.82
N SER A 29 6.35 -7.04 -4.57
CA SER A 29 6.39 -8.41 -4.06
C SER A 29 5.02 -9.01 -3.74
N LEU A 30 3.95 -8.22 -3.86
CA LEU A 30 2.57 -8.68 -3.65
C LEU A 30 2.05 -9.30 -4.94
N LYS A 31 1.34 -10.42 -4.83
CA LYS A 31 0.66 -11.05 -5.98
C LYS A 31 -0.67 -10.37 -6.30
N ALA A 32 -0.68 -9.03 -6.30
CA ALA A 32 -1.87 -8.26 -6.60
C ALA A 32 -2.28 -8.48 -8.06
N PRO A 33 -3.57 -8.78 -8.33
CA PRO A 33 -4.06 -8.74 -9.69
C PRO A 33 -3.86 -7.33 -10.28
N ILE A 34 -3.91 -7.24 -11.60
CA ILE A 34 -3.54 -6.04 -12.35
C ILE A 34 -4.41 -4.86 -11.91
N LEU A 35 -3.78 -3.93 -11.20
CA LEU A 35 -4.43 -2.80 -10.54
C LEU A 35 -3.48 -1.61 -10.66
N THR A 36 -3.99 -0.46 -11.12
CA THR A 36 -3.30 0.82 -10.93
C THR A 36 -3.35 1.16 -9.44
N TRP A 37 -2.19 1.39 -8.84
CA TRP A 37 -2.07 1.66 -7.40
C TRP A 37 -0.99 2.72 -7.14
N GLY A 38 -1.41 3.85 -6.56
CA GLY A 38 -0.50 4.90 -6.14
C GLY A 38 -0.13 4.75 -4.67
N ILE A 39 1.16 4.87 -4.33
CA ILE A 39 1.62 4.90 -2.94
C ILE A 39 2.43 6.18 -2.71
N LEU A 40 2.10 6.93 -1.66
CA LEU A 40 2.85 8.12 -1.27
C LEU A 40 3.46 7.91 0.11
N VAL A 41 4.79 7.95 0.19
CA VAL A 41 5.52 7.92 1.47
C VAL A 41 5.58 9.33 2.04
N LEU A 42 4.76 9.59 3.04
CA LEU A 42 4.62 10.88 3.69
C LEU A 42 5.69 11.07 4.75
N THR A 43 6.28 12.27 4.76
CA THR A 43 7.08 12.74 5.89
C THR A 43 6.23 12.84 7.16
N GLU A 44 6.86 12.87 8.33
CA GLU A 44 6.09 13.03 9.57
C GLU A 44 5.25 14.30 9.61
N ILE A 45 5.77 15.40 9.06
CA ILE A 45 5.05 16.66 9.00
C ILE A 45 3.80 16.52 8.11
N GLU A 46 3.93 15.89 6.94
CA GLU A 46 2.78 15.62 6.06
C GLU A 46 1.79 14.64 6.71
N TRP A 47 2.27 13.62 7.41
CA TRP A 47 1.44 12.66 8.13
C TRP A 47 0.59 13.32 9.22
N GLN A 48 1.18 14.21 10.02
CA GLN A 48 0.44 14.95 11.06
C GLN A 48 -0.63 15.88 10.45
N ASN A 49 -0.40 16.37 9.24
CA ASN A 49 -1.36 17.24 8.54
C ASN A 49 -2.48 16.45 7.85
N LEU A 50 -2.19 15.27 7.29
CA LEU A 50 -3.12 14.50 6.46
C LEU A 50 -3.69 13.26 7.16
N GLY A 51 -2.83 12.44 7.75
CA GLY A 51 -3.17 11.11 8.27
C GLY A 51 -3.70 11.14 9.70
N ALA A 52 -2.98 11.76 10.63
CA ALA A 52 -3.26 11.71 12.06
C ALA A 52 -4.66 12.25 12.44
N LYS A 53 -5.19 13.20 11.66
CA LYS A 53 -6.49 13.83 11.93
C LYS A 53 -7.69 13.10 11.34
N ARG A 54 -7.49 12.20 10.37
CA ARG A 54 -8.59 11.61 9.59
C ARG A 54 -8.76 10.11 9.77
N PHE A 55 -7.68 9.36 9.95
CA PHE A 55 -7.72 7.90 9.84
C PHE A 55 -7.26 7.15 11.09
N HIS A 56 -6.81 7.84 12.14
CA HIS A 56 -6.43 7.24 13.45
C HIS A 56 -5.53 5.99 13.34
N THR A 57 -4.57 6.02 12.43
CA THR A 57 -3.62 4.94 12.17
C THR A 57 -2.19 5.47 12.28
N GLU A 58 -1.26 4.59 12.67
CA GLU A 58 0.14 4.90 12.86
C GLU A 58 1.04 4.39 11.73
N SER A 59 0.48 3.69 10.73
CA SER A 59 1.22 2.97 9.69
C SER A 59 0.92 3.47 8.27
N ALA A 60 -0.28 3.21 7.79
CA ALA A 60 -0.75 3.55 6.46
C ALA A 60 -2.28 3.71 6.45
N PHE A 61 -2.81 4.35 5.40
CA PHE A 61 -4.23 4.36 5.09
C PHE A 61 -4.45 4.47 3.58
N THR A 62 -5.62 4.02 3.12
CA THR A 62 -5.99 4.04 1.71
C THR A 62 -7.25 4.86 1.44
N ILE A 63 -7.19 5.69 0.41
CA ILE A 63 -8.36 6.32 -0.19
C ILE A 63 -8.79 5.45 -1.37
N ILE A 64 -9.83 4.64 -1.18
CA ILE A 64 -10.28 3.63 -2.15
C ILE A 64 -10.67 4.27 -3.49
N ALA A 65 -11.46 5.36 -3.45
CA ALA A 65 -11.96 6.03 -4.65
C ALA A 65 -10.85 6.52 -5.60
N SER A 66 -9.70 6.95 -5.05
CA SER A 66 -8.54 7.35 -5.84
C SER A 66 -7.50 6.24 -5.98
N ARG A 67 -7.66 5.11 -5.29
CA ARG A 67 -6.71 3.99 -5.28
C ARG A 67 -5.31 4.40 -4.84
N HIS A 68 -5.24 5.31 -3.86
CA HIS A 68 -4.00 5.80 -3.30
C HIS A 68 -3.84 5.37 -1.85
N THR A 69 -2.68 4.80 -1.55
CA THR A 69 -2.24 4.48 -0.19
C THR A 69 -1.21 5.49 0.26
N PHE A 70 -1.34 5.98 1.48
CA PHE A 70 -0.41 6.89 2.12
C PHE A 70 0.31 6.13 3.22
N VAL A 71 1.64 6.14 3.19
CA VAL A 71 2.48 5.38 4.14
C VAL A 71 3.28 6.36 4.96
N ARG A 72 3.30 6.18 6.28
CA ARG A 72 4.07 7.01 7.20
C ARG A 72 5.56 6.66 7.14
N GLU A 73 6.43 7.66 7.00
CA GLU A 73 7.87 7.39 6.91
C GLU A 73 8.48 6.77 8.18
N ILE A 74 8.07 7.19 9.39
CA ILE A 74 8.58 6.58 10.63
C ILE A 74 8.22 5.10 10.69
N TYR A 75 7.03 4.74 10.20
CA TYR A 75 6.62 3.34 10.15
C TYR A 75 7.60 2.52 9.29
N VAL A 76 7.91 2.99 8.07
CA VAL A 76 8.86 2.32 7.17
C VAL A 76 10.26 2.21 7.78
N ARG A 77 10.72 3.25 8.50
CA ARG A 77 12.05 3.25 9.14
C ARG A 77 12.17 2.30 10.33
N SER A 78 11.07 2.08 11.05
CA SER A 78 11.06 1.34 12.32
C SER A 78 10.58 -0.10 12.20
N HIS A 79 10.07 -0.51 11.04
CA HIS A 79 9.48 -1.83 10.82
C HIS A 79 10.26 -2.64 9.78
N SER A 80 10.18 -3.96 9.92
CA SER A 80 10.79 -4.89 8.98
C SER A 80 10.09 -4.87 7.61
N ALA A 81 10.81 -5.29 6.58
CA ALA A 81 10.27 -5.52 5.23
C ALA A 81 8.98 -6.37 5.26
N THR A 82 8.95 -7.45 6.06
CA THR A 82 7.77 -8.30 6.22
C THR A 82 6.56 -7.55 6.79
N GLN A 83 6.77 -6.67 7.78
CA GLN A 83 5.68 -5.87 8.37
C GLN A 83 5.17 -4.82 7.38
N ILE A 84 6.09 -4.17 6.65
CA ILE A 84 5.74 -3.22 5.58
C ILE A 84 4.93 -3.93 4.49
N ARG A 85 5.41 -5.08 4.00
CA ARG A 85 4.72 -5.91 3.00
C ARG A 85 3.32 -6.30 3.45
N ARG A 86 3.14 -6.74 4.69
CA ARG A 86 1.83 -7.10 5.26
C ARG A 86 0.88 -5.91 5.32
N THR A 87 1.36 -4.76 5.79
CA THR A 87 0.57 -3.53 5.82
C THR A 87 0.13 -3.13 4.43
N LEU A 88 1.05 -3.13 3.47
CA LEU A 88 0.76 -2.84 2.07
C LEU A 88 -0.24 -3.84 1.46
N ALA A 89 -0.16 -5.12 1.81
CA ALA A 89 -1.12 -6.14 1.39
C ALA A 89 -2.54 -5.87 1.93
N HIS A 90 -2.65 -5.43 3.18
CA HIS A 90 -3.91 -5.01 3.78
C HIS A 90 -4.49 -3.78 3.07
N GLU A 91 -3.67 -2.75 2.85
CA GLU A 91 -4.07 -1.51 2.18
C GLU A 91 -4.55 -1.73 0.74
N VAL A 92 -3.81 -2.50 -0.07
CA VAL A 92 -4.26 -2.85 -1.43
C VAL A 92 -5.44 -3.82 -1.40
N GLY A 93 -5.63 -4.58 -0.31
CA GLY A 93 -6.82 -5.38 -0.04
C GLY A 93 -8.10 -4.54 -0.02
N HIS A 94 -8.07 -3.36 0.60
CA HIS A 94 -9.20 -2.40 0.53
C HIS A 94 -9.53 -1.96 -0.89
N ILE A 95 -8.50 -1.74 -1.73
CA ILE A 95 -8.67 -1.38 -3.14
C ILE A 95 -9.27 -2.54 -3.93
N MET A 96 -8.82 -3.76 -3.67
CA MET A 96 -9.28 -4.97 -4.35
C MET A 96 -10.73 -5.32 -4.03
N CYS A 97 -11.12 -5.21 -2.76
CA CYS A 97 -12.49 -5.52 -2.33
C CYS A 97 -13.46 -4.35 -2.53
N ASP A 98 -12.96 -3.16 -2.89
CA ASP A 98 -13.72 -1.90 -2.91
C ASP A 98 -14.52 -1.70 -1.59
N CYS A 99 -13.84 -1.89 -0.46
CA CYS A 99 -14.50 -2.00 0.83
C CYS A 99 -13.68 -1.43 1.99
N MET A 100 -14.38 -0.80 2.96
CA MET A 100 -13.78 -0.26 4.20
C MET A 100 -13.78 -1.28 5.36
N LYS A 101 -14.05 -2.57 5.08
CA LYS A 101 -14.14 -3.59 6.12
C LYS A 101 -12.76 -4.21 6.35
N GLU A 102 -12.15 -3.88 7.49
CA GLU A 102 -10.84 -4.41 7.94
C GLU A 102 -10.71 -5.93 7.76
N SER A 103 -11.70 -6.69 8.19
CA SER A 103 -11.66 -8.16 8.12
C SER A 103 -11.68 -8.71 6.69
N VAL A 104 -12.21 -7.97 5.74
CA VAL A 104 -12.21 -8.34 4.30
C VAL A 104 -10.87 -7.97 3.68
N ALA A 105 -10.30 -6.81 4.05
CA ALA A 105 -8.97 -6.42 3.64
C ALA A 105 -7.90 -7.41 4.14
N ASP A 106 -8.01 -7.90 5.38
CA ASP A 106 -7.13 -8.93 5.93
C ASP A 106 -7.20 -10.26 5.17
N GLN A 107 -8.40 -10.67 4.76
CA GLN A 107 -8.58 -11.88 3.95
C GLN A 107 -7.92 -11.74 2.57
N ALA A 108 -8.13 -10.59 1.91
CA ALA A 108 -7.47 -10.29 0.65
C ALA A 108 -5.94 -10.25 0.81
N ALA A 109 -5.44 -9.63 1.88
CA ALA A 109 -4.02 -9.56 2.20
C ALA A 109 -3.38 -10.94 2.31
N ALA A 110 -4.07 -11.91 2.92
CA ALA A 110 -3.57 -13.28 3.05
C ALA A 110 -3.29 -13.89 1.67
N THR A 111 -4.22 -13.77 0.73
CA THR A 111 -4.07 -14.26 -0.65
C THR A 111 -2.95 -13.56 -1.42
N LEU A 112 -2.68 -12.29 -1.13
CA LEU A 112 -1.63 -11.51 -1.78
C LEU A 112 -0.21 -11.86 -1.31
N LEU A 113 -0.10 -12.41 -0.10
CA LEU A 113 1.16 -12.70 0.55
C LEU A 113 1.69 -14.11 0.23
N GLU A 114 0.79 -15.05 -0.05
CA GLU A 114 1.05 -16.43 -0.51
C GLU A 114 1.65 -16.48 -1.90
#